data_AF-A0A946DSS3-F1
#
_entry.id   AF-A0A946DSS3-F1
#
_cell.length_a   1.000
_cell.length_b   1.000
_cell.length_c   1.000
_cell.angle_alpha   90.00
_cell.angle_beta   90.00
_cell.angle_gamma   90.00
#
_symmetry.space_group_name_H-M   'P 1'
#
loop_
_entity.id
_entity.type
_entity.pdbx_description
1 polymer ?
#
loop_
_entity_poly.entity_id
_entity_poly.type
_entity_poly.pdbx_seq_one_letter_code
_entity_poly.pdbx_strand_id
1 'polypeptide(L)'
;GGGGGGGGDGDLIFFLIWLCIKYPFIGIPLLIGFVALSVFGGKSAREGHVSRTIRRGAALQKVNVQEQSLNALRSRDPNFDEGQFLSRADAAFVKIQDAWSNQDLSPARPFISDGIQQRFALQIDMQQAEGYRNLMEDVRVRDSEIVAIYSDDHFDTIHVRIPASAVDYNVDAKTGRRVSGSKTAESFTEYWSFHRRHGAKTVARPGSIEGNCPNCAAPLKMADNTKCESCGSTVNSGEHDWVLAEITQAQEWRLPDADRRVPGLAKLKRTDPAFSVQHVEDRASVMFYRLKAASFFNRTDYVTPVLAENAGGIPGLERMPADEYWKDPAIGKVEVLDVEQGKPGERDRVRVMVRWSGKRLSGKPGKRSSVVRRQAIYTHVYILVREHGVKSLASETFASSSCGGCGAPIAVSKEKACGFCGTSLVDGRHDWVLDDISPFTHDMAFRPQQSQQPPADRALQSAASGNGDAFDAPFISGDAELSLAVLSRIVWADGEAHKKERKALSRLGKRWGLTQPQMQEAFESARDGNVELPIPDTREESNVYMKQLIHVSLSDGRLSSDEQRLLYDYGQRMNYTKSEVRHAIAREKRELYQEARALQRLRRKNGRGTSA
;
A
#
# COMPACT_ATOMS: atom_id res chain seq x y z
N GLY A 1 -37.44 40.91 -33.53
CA GLY A 1 -36.45 41.98 -33.74
C GLY A 1 -35.20 41.66 -32.93
N GLY A 2 -34.02 41.93 -33.50
CA GLY A 2 -32.73 41.87 -32.79
C GLY A 2 -31.77 40.80 -33.30
N GLY A 3 -31.31 40.91 -34.56
CA GLY A 3 -30.13 40.19 -35.04
C GLY A 3 -28.86 40.91 -34.57
N GLY A 4 -28.02 40.22 -33.81
CA GLY A 4 -26.68 40.69 -33.40
C GLY A 4 -25.61 40.08 -34.30
N GLY A 5 -24.96 40.93 -35.10
CA GLY A 5 -23.95 40.54 -36.09
C GLY A 5 -22.68 39.97 -35.46
N GLY A 6 -22.32 38.75 -35.87
CA GLY A 6 -20.98 38.20 -35.73
C GLY A 6 -20.13 38.65 -36.91
N GLY A 7 -19.34 39.72 -36.73
CA GLY A 7 -18.46 40.29 -37.75
C GLY A 7 -17.06 40.62 -37.21
N GLY A 8 -16.54 39.87 -36.23
CA GLY A 8 -15.27 40.18 -35.57
C GLY A 8 -14.03 39.53 -36.21
N ASP A 9 -14.12 38.24 -36.56
CA ASP A 9 -12.93 37.47 -36.94
C ASP A 9 -12.60 37.55 -38.44
N GLY A 10 -13.61 37.73 -39.29
CA GLY A 10 -13.43 37.86 -40.75
C GLY A 10 -12.76 39.17 -41.17
N ASP A 11 -13.17 40.28 -40.54
CA ASP A 11 -12.65 41.62 -40.82
C ASP A 11 -11.19 41.77 -40.38
N LEU A 12 -10.81 41.13 -39.27
CA LEU A 12 -9.43 41.12 -38.78
C LEU A 12 -8.49 40.35 -39.72
N ILE A 13 -8.93 39.20 -40.24
CA ILE A 13 -8.16 38.41 -41.20
C ILE A 13 -8.05 39.15 -42.54
N PHE A 14 -9.14 39.75 -43.02
CA PHE A 14 -9.13 40.53 -44.25
C PHE A 14 -8.21 41.76 -44.15
N PHE A 15 -8.23 42.45 -43.00
CA PHE A 15 -7.33 43.56 -42.71
C PHE A 15 -5.85 43.13 -42.69
N LEU A 16 -5.53 41.98 -42.08
CA LEU A 16 -4.17 41.45 -42.07
C LEU A 16 -3.68 41.04 -43.47
N ILE A 17 -4.55 40.46 -44.31
CA ILE A 17 -4.23 40.12 -45.70
C ILE A 17 -3.98 41.40 -46.51
N TRP A 18 -4.82 42.43 -46.36
CA TRP A 18 -4.62 43.73 -46.99
C TRP A 18 -3.29 44.38 -46.55
N LEU A 19 -2.93 44.28 -45.27
CA LEU A 19 -1.66 44.78 -44.74
C LEU A 19 -0.45 44.04 -45.35
N CYS A 20 -0.55 42.73 -45.58
CA CYS A 20 0.48 41.95 -46.26
C CYS A 20 0.71 42.38 -47.71
N ILE A 21 -0.34 42.81 -48.42
CA ILE A 21 -0.26 43.24 -49.83
C ILE A 21 0.31 44.67 -49.91
N LYS A 22 -0.17 45.60 -49.08
CA LYS A 22 0.19 47.03 -49.18
C LYS A 22 1.47 47.40 -48.41
N TYR A 23 1.75 46.71 -47.30
CA TYR A 23 2.89 46.97 -46.41
C TYR A 23 3.54 45.65 -45.95
N PRO A 24 4.18 44.88 -46.85
CA PRO A 24 4.64 43.51 -46.58
C PRO A 24 5.62 43.39 -45.40
N PHE A 25 6.50 44.38 -45.20
CA PHE A 25 7.45 44.39 -44.08
C PHE A 25 6.79 44.46 -42.69
N ILE A 26 5.52 44.91 -42.61
CA ILE A 26 4.75 45.04 -41.37
C ILE A 26 3.62 43.98 -41.33
N GLY A 27 2.96 43.74 -42.46
CA GLY A 27 1.83 42.82 -42.57
C GLY A 27 2.23 41.36 -42.39
N ILE A 28 3.32 40.92 -43.03
CA ILE A 28 3.75 39.51 -42.96
C ILE A 28 4.12 39.11 -41.51
N PRO A 29 4.92 39.89 -40.75
CA PRO A 29 5.17 39.60 -39.33
C PRO A 29 3.91 39.58 -38.46
N LEU A 30 2.97 40.51 -38.67
CA LEU A 30 1.72 40.58 -37.90
C LEU A 30 0.80 39.39 -38.19
N LEU A 31 0.69 38.97 -39.46
CA LEU A 31 -0.09 37.79 -39.83
C LEU A 31 0.53 36.50 -39.27
N ILE A 32 1.87 36.36 -39.34
CA ILE A 32 2.58 35.23 -38.71
C ILE A 32 2.33 35.22 -37.19
N GLY A 33 2.40 36.39 -36.53
CA GLY A 33 2.10 36.54 -35.11
C GLY A 33 0.67 36.17 -34.77
N PHE A 34 -0.31 36.59 -35.56
CA PHE A 34 -1.73 36.27 -35.37
C PHE A 34 -2.04 34.78 -35.58
N VAL A 35 -1.48 34.17 -36.64
CA VAL A 35 -1.60 32.72 -36.90
C VAL A 35 -0.91 31.93 -35.78
N ALA A 36 0.28 32.35 -35.36
CA ALA A 36 0.97 31.75 -34.23
C ALA A 36 0.11 31.84 -32.96
N LEU A 37 -0.42 33.02 -32.62
CA LEU A 37 -1.25 33.21 -31.42
C LEU A 37 -2.55 32.40 -31.48
N SER A 38 -3.18 32.28 -32.65
CA SER A 38 -4.38 31.45 -32.86
C SER A 38 -4.08 29.96 -32.75
N VAL A 39 -2.97 29.50 -33.33
CA VAL A 39 -2.54 28.09 -33.30
C VAL A 39 -2.01 27.69 -31.90
N PHE A 40 -1.17 28.51 -31.27
CA PHE A 40 -0.63 28.28 -29.94
C PHE A 40 -1.70 28.46 -28.87
N GLY A 41 -2.54 29.50 -28.97
CA GLY A 41 -3.68 29.73 -28.07
C GLY A 41 -4.73 28.63 -28.16
N GLY A 42 -5.07 28.18 -29.37
CA GLY A 42 -5.97 27.04 -29.59
C GLY A 42 -5.40 25.71 -29.06
N LYS A 43 -4.10 25.46 -29.21
CA LYS A 43 -3.40 24.30 -28.63
C LYS A 43 -3.43 24.33 -27.11
N SER A 44 -3.07 25.45 -26.49
CA SER A 44 -3.08 25.60 -25.02
C SER A 44 -4.49 25.52 -24.42
N ALA A 45 -5.52 26.09 -25.08
CA ALA A 45 -6.91 25.98 -24.66
C ALA A 45 -7.44 24.53 -24.73
N ARG A 46 -7.11 23.81 -25.81
CA ARG A 46 -7.44 22.38 -25.97
C ARG A 46 -6.75 21.52 -24.93
N GLU A 47 -5.47 21.74 -24.66
CA GLU A 47 -4.74 21.05 -23.61
C GLU A 47 -5.34 21.29 -22.23
N GLY A 48 -5.69 22.55 -21.91
CA GLY A 48 -6.36 22.89 -20.65
C GLY A 48 -7.75 22.27 -20.48
N HIS A 49 -8.48 22.03 -21.58
CA HIS A 49 -9.76 21.31 -21.55
C HIS A 49 -9.58 19.80 -21.35
N VAL A 50 -8.60 19.19 -22.04
CA VAL A 50 -8.26 17.76 -21.89
C VAL A 50 -7.87 17.46 -20.44
N SER A 51 -6.95 18.23 -19.85
CA SER A 51 -6.51 18.05 -18.47
C SER A 51 -7.65 18.20 -17.45
N ARG A 52 -8.52 19.20 -17.60
CA ARG A 52 -9.71 19.36 -16.73
C ARG A 52 -10.67 18.20 -16.84
N THR A 53 -10.80 17.62 -18.02
CA THR A 53 -11.67 16.47 -18.27
C THR A 53 -11.13 15.23 -17.58
N ILE A 54 -9.81 14.95 -17.70
CA ILE A 54 -9.14 13.82 -17.04
C ILE A 54 -9.28 13.92 -15.52
N ARG A 55 -8.97 15.08 -14.91
CA ARG A 55 -9.09 15.28 -13.46
C ARG A 55 -10.51 15.06 -12.94
N ARG A 56 -11.52 15.57 -13.66
CA ARG A 56 -12.93 15.31 -13.34
C ARG A 56 -13.27 13.84 -13.50
N GLY A 57 -12.76 13.18 -14.54
CA GLY A 57 -12.92 11.75 -14.78
C GLY A 57 -12.40 10.90 -13.62
N ALA A 58 -11.15 11.11 -13.20
CA ALA A 58 -10.52 10.37 -12.10
C ALA A 58 -11.27 10.55 -10.77
N ALA A 59 -11.66 11.78 -10.43
CA ALA A 59 -12.46 12.04 -9.23
C ALA A 59 -13.85 11.38 -9.28
N LEU A 60 -14.50 11.40 -10.46
CA LEU A 60 -15.78 10.72 -10.68
C LEU A 60 -15.64 9.20 -10.62
N GLN A 61 -14.55 8.65 -11.15
CA GLN A 61 -14.27 7.22 -11.13
C GLN A 61 -14.14 6.74 -9.69
N LYS A 62 -13.38 7.44 -8.86
CA LYS A 62 -13.21 7.08 -7.45
C LYS A 62 -14.55 7.03 -6.70
N VAL A 63 -15.38 8.06 -6.85
CA VAL A 63 -16.71 8.12 -6.22
C VAL A 63 -17.62 7.01 -6.77
N ASN A 64 -17.65 6.81 -8.09
CA ASN A 64 -18.47 5.76 -8.69
C ASN A 64 -18.04 4.35 -8.24
N VAL A 65 -16.74 4.05 -8.18
CA VAL A 65 -16.22 2.75 -7.72
C VAL A 65 -16.61 2.53 -6.27
N GLN A 66 -16.46 3.53 -5.41
CA GLN A 66 -16.86 3.45 -4.02
C GLN A 66 -18.37 3.20 -3.86
N GLU A 67 -19.21 3.97 -4.56
CA GLU A 67 -20.68 3.79 -4.55
C GLU A 67 -21.08 2.41 -5.08
N GLN A 68 -20.42 1.93 -6.14
CA GLN A 68 -20.65 0.60 -6.70
C GLN A 68 -20.29 -0.50 -5.70
N SER A 69 -19.11 -0.42 -5.07
CA SER A 69 -18.69 -1.39 -4.05
C SER A 69 -19.60 -1.38 -2.83
N LEU A 70 -20.03 -0.19 -2.37
CA LEU A 70 -20.98 -0.06 -1.27
C LEU A 70 -22.34 -0.68 -1.60
N ASN A 71 -22.87 -0.41 -2.81
CA ASN A 71 -24.11 -1.00 -3.27
C ASN A 71 -24.01 -2.53 -3.44
N ALA A 72 -22.87 -3.03 -3.92
CA ALA A 72 -22.61 -4.45 -4.01
C ALA A 72 -22.57 -5.12 -2.62
N LEU A 73 -21.93 -4.46 -1.64
CA LEU A 73 -21.92 -4.90 -0.25
C LEU A 73 -23.34 -4.92 0.33
N ARG A 74 -24.13 -3.84 0.19
CA ARG A 74 -25.53 -3.77 0.66
C ARG A 74 -26.46 -4.77 -0.02
N SER A 75 -26.22 -5.06 -1.30
CA SER A 75 -27.00 -6.08 -2.02
C SER A 75 -26.77 -7.48 -1.44
N ARG A 76 -25.54 -7.77 -1.00
CA ARG A 76 -25.23 -9.01 -0.27
C ARG A 76 -25.70 -8.92 1.17
N ASP A 77 -25.52 -7.81 1.86
CA ASP A 77 -25.85 -7.61 3.27
C ASP A 77 -26.84 -6.44 3.45
N PRO A 78 -28.15 -6.69 3.30
CA PRO A 78 -29.17 -5.64 3.36
C PRO A 78 -29.25 -4.91 4.71
N ASN A 79 -28.72 -5.53 5.77
CA ASN A 79 -28.67 -4.93 7.11
C ASN A 79 -27.40 -4.11 7.35
N PHE A 80 -26.48 -4.05 6.38
CA PHE A 80 -25.28 -3.22 6.50
C PHE A 80 -25.66 -1.74 6.48
N ASP A 81 -25.46 -1.07 7.61
CA ASP A 81 -25.60 0.37 7.75
C ASP A 81 -24.23 1.03 7.90
N GLU A 82 -23.96 2.02 7.04
CA GLU A 82 -22.68 2.71 6.97
C GLU A 82 -22.42 3.56 8.22
N GLY A 83 -23.45 4.23 8.75
CA GLY A 83 -23.33 5.05 9.95
C GLY A 83 -23.05 4.22 11.19
N GLN A 84 -23.73 3.09 11.34
CA GLN A 84 -23.47 2.13 12.41
C GLN A 84 -22.05 1.54 12.29
N PHE A 85 -21.63 1.16 11.09
CA PHE A 85 -20.26 0.65 10.89
C PHE A 85 -19.21 1.70 11.30
N LEU A 86 -19.35 2.96 10.86
CA LEU A 86 -18.42 4.04 11.22
C LEU A 86 -18.44 4.31 12.73
N SER A 87 -19.61 4.32 13.38
CA SER A 87 -19.70 4.46 14.83
C SER A 87 -18.99 3.33 15.58
N ARG A 88 -19.02 2.11 15.05
CA ARG A 88 -18.28 0.96 15.62
C ARG A 88 -16.77 1.11 15.40
N ALA A 89 -16.35 1.57 14.22
CA ALA A 89 -14.95 1.86 13.94
C ALA A 89 -14.38 2.94 14.88
N ASP A 90 -15.15 3.99 15.16
CA ASP A 90 -14.77 5.05 16.11
C ASP A 90 -14.67 4.52 17.55
N ALA A 91 -15.59 3.64 17.96
CA ALA A 91 -15.53 2.98 19.27
C ALA A 91 -14.31 2.05 19.39
N ALA A 92 -14.00 1.29 18.33
CA ALA A 92 -12.79 0.47 18.24
C ALA A 92 -11.52 1.33 18.33
N PHE A 93 -11.52 2.49 17.69
CA PHE A 93 -10.43 3.47 17.75
C PHE A 93 -10.14 3.90 19.19
N VAL A 94 -11.13 4.44 19.89
CA VAL A 94 -10.97 4.88 21.28
C VAL A 94 -10.52 3.73 22.17
N LYS A 95 -11.13 2.55 22.03
CA LYS A 95 -10.79 1.36 22.83
C LYS A 95 -9.32 0.93 22.65
N ILE A 96 -8.78 0.99 21.44
CA ILE A 96 -7.38 0.68 21.19
C ILE A 96 -6.45 1.74 21.78
N GLN A 97 -6.80 3.03 21.71
CA GLN A 97 -6.01 4.09 22.35
C GLN A 97 -5.99 3.92 23.88
N ASP A 98 -7.12 3.56 24.49
CA ASP A 98 -7.22 3.26 25.92
C ASP A 98 -6.39 2.02 26.30
N ALA A 99 -6.50 0.94 25.52
CA ALA A 99 -5.73 -0.28 25.70
C ALA A 99 -4.22 -0.02 25.63
N TRP A 100 -3.79 0.75 24.62
CA TRP A 100 -2.42 1.20 24.46
C TRP A 100 -1.93 2.03 25.65
N SER A 101 -2.69 3.05 26.05
CA SER A 101 -2.32 3.95 27.15
C SER A 101 -2.26 3.22 28.50
N ASN A 102 -3.07 2.18 28.69
CA ASN A 102 -3.06 1.32 29.87
C ASN A 102 -2.04 0.18 29.79
N GLN A 103 -1.38 0.00 28.63
CA GLN A 103 -0.51 -1.14 28.35
C GLN A 103 -1.21 -2.49 28.57
N ASP A 104 -2.51 -2.55 28.30
CA ASP A 104 -3.35 -3.75 28.39
C ASP A 104 -4.20 -3.90 27.12
N LEU A 105 -3.82 -4.85 26.27
CA LEU A 105 -4.47 -5.11 24.98
C LEU A 105 -5.69 -6.03 25.09
N SER A 106 -5.97 -6.60 26.27
CA SER A 106 -7.07 -7.55 26.47
C SER A 106 -8.43 -7.04 25.97
N PRO A 107 -8.79 -5.75 26.16
CA PRO A 107 -10.06 -5.21 25.64
C PRO A 107 -10.12 -5.16 24.10
N ALA A 108 -8.98 -5.00 23.42
CA ALA A 108 -8.89 -4.90 21.96
C ALA A 108 -8.78 -6.27 21.28
N ARG A 109 -8.22 -7.26 22.00
CA ARG A 109 -7.90 -8.59 21.48
C ARG A 109 -9.02 -9.26 20.65
N PRO A 110 -10.30 -9.18 21.02
CA PRO A 110 -11.38 -9.86 20.28
C PRO A 110 -11.63 -9.40 18.85
N PHE A 111 -11.21 -8.19 18.47
CA PHE A 111 -11.52 -7.61 17.16
C PHE A 111 -10.29 -7.18 16.37
N ILE A 112 -9.08 -7.47 16.85
CA ILE A 112 -7.83 -7.22 16.13
C ILE A 112 -7.22 -8.52 15.62
N SER A 113 -6.51 -8.44 14.49
CA SER A 113 -5.71 -9.55 13.98
C SER A 113 -4.48 -9.81 14.85
N ASP A 114 -3.87 -10.98 14.68
CA ASP A 114 -2.64 -11.33 15.40
C ASP A 114 -1.46 -10.44 14.99
N GLY A 115 -1.41 -9.96 13.75
CA GLY A 115 -0.43 -8.97 13.30
C GLY A 115 -0.53 -7.65 14.07
N ILE A 116 -1.74 -7.12 14.27
CA ILE A 116 -1.98 -5.91 15.08
C ILE A 116 -1.67 -6.16 16.56
N GLN A 117 -2.03 -7.32 17.10
CA GLN A 117 -1.68 -7.69 18.47
C GLN A 117 -0.15 -7.71 18.67
N GLN A 118 0.61 -8.35 17.76
CA GLN A 118 2.07 -8.41 17.83
C GLN A 118 2.72 -7.02 17.70
N ARG A 119 2.15 -6.14 16.87
CA ARG A 119 2.59 -4.73 16.77
C ARG A 119 2.54 -4.05 18.12
N PHE A 120 1.36 -4.02 18.73
CA PHE A 120 1.15 -3.28 19.97
C PHE A 120 1.89 -3.93 21.14
N ALA A 121 1.90 -5.27 21.22
CA ALA A 121 2.63 -5.99 22.25
C ALA A 121 4.12 -5.65 22.22
N LEU A 122 4.76 -5.70 21.05
CA LEU A 122 6.17 -5.31 20.92
C LEU A 122 6.41 -3.88 21.39
N GLN A 123 5.59 -2.94 20.93
CA GLN A 123 5.82 -1.54 21.26
C GLN A 123 5.58 -1.26 22.76
N ILE A 124 4.61 -1.93 23.39
CA ILE A 124 4.41 -1.88 24.85
C ILE A 124 5.63 -2.47 25.58
N ASP A 125 6.13 -3.64 25.15
CA ASP A 125 7.32 -4.26 25.74
C ASP A 125 8.55 -3.35 25.62
N MET A 126 8.70 -2.64 24.50
CA MET A 126 9.74 -1.63 24.30
C MET A 126 9.60 -0.45 25.28
N GLN A 127 8.38 0.07 25.48
CA GLN A 127 8.11 1.13 26.45
C GLN A 127 8.51 0.71 27.87
N GLN A 128 8.08 -0.49 28.27
CA GLN A 128 8.39 -1.08 29.58
C GLN A 128 9.90 -1.26 29.78
N ALA A 129 10.60 -1.80 28.77
CA ALA A 129 12.04 -1.98 28.80
C ALA A 129 12.80 -0.64 28.91
N GLU A 130 12.26 0.42 28.30
CA GLU A 130 12.81 1.77 28.37
C GLU A 130 12.33 2.57 29.59
N GLY A 131 11.45 2.02 30.41
CA GLY A 131 11.01 2.61 31.68
C GLY A 131 10.03 3.78 31.54
N TYR A 132 9.27 3.85 30.45
CA TYR A 132 8.22 4.84 30.28
C TYR A 132 6.89 4.21 29.89
N ARG A 133 5.83 5.01 29.94
CA ARG A 133 4.52 4.70 29.40
C ARG A 133 4.04 5.87 28.57
N ASN A 134 3.52 5.59 27.39
CA ASN A 134 2.84 6.56 26.56
C ASN A 134 1.41 6.75 27.07
N LEU A 135 1.00 8.00 27.29
CA LEU A 135 -0.34 8.36 27.71
C LEU A 135 -1.05 9.11 26.58
N MET A 136 -2.25 8.64 26.26
CA MET A 136 -3.16 9.25 25.30
C MET A 136 -4.38 9.76 26.06
N GLU A 137 -4.47 11.08 26.25
CA GLU A 137 -5.60 11.73 26.92
C GLU A 137 -6.45 12.53 25.93
N ASP A 138 -7.70 12.83 26.29
CA ASP A 138 -8.62 13.64 25.48
C ASP A 138 -8.74 13.16 24.02
N VAL A 139 -8.76 11.84 23.80
CA VAL A 139 -8.92 11.23 22.48
C VAL A 139 -10.29 11.61 21.91
N ARG A 140 -10.29 12.32 20.79
CA ARG A 140 -11.49 12.76 20.09
C ARG A 140 -11.42 12.37 18.62
N VAL A 141 -12.35 11.51 18.22
CA VAL A 141 -12.59 11.21 16.81
C VAL A 141 -13.44 12.31 16.19
N ARG A 142 -13.17 12.66 14.92
CA ARG A 142 -13.92 13.66 14.15
C ARG A 142 -14.74 12.94 13.08
N ASP A 143 -14.79 13.49 11.87
CA ASP A 143 -15.57 12.94 10.76
C ASP A 143 -14.83 11.76 10.11
N SER A 144 -15.05 10.57 10.66
CA SER A 144 -14.60 9.31 10.05
C SER A 144 -15.36 9.04 8.75
N GLU A 145 -14.65 8.53 7.74
CA GLU A 145 -15.24 8.25 6.43
C GLU A 145 -14.72 6.92 5.86
N ILE A 146 -15.60 6.17 5.19
CA ILE A 146 -15.16 5.08 4.34
C ILE A 146 -14.43 5.70 3.14
N VAL A 147 -13.23 5.23 2.84
CA VAL A 147 -12.44 5.73 1.69
C VAL A 147 -12.30 4.70 0.57
N ALA A 148 -12.53 3.43 0.87
CA ALA A 148 -12.57 2.35 -0.11
C ALA A 148 -13.24 1.09 0.45
N ILE A 149 -13.81 0.30 -0.45
CA ILE A 149 -14.38 -1.02 -0.16
C ILE A 149 -13.89 -1.98 -1.25
N TYR A 150 -13.31 -3.10 -0.82
CA TYR A 150 -12.86 -4.19 -1.69
C TYR A 150 -13.55 -5.48 -1.28
N SER A 151 -13.80 -6.36 -2.25
CA SER A 151 -14.34 -7.69 -2.00
C SER A 151 -13.59 -8.68 -2.86
N ASP A 152 -13.05 -9.71 -2.25
CA ASP A 152 -12.54 -10.89 -2.95
C ASP A 152 -13.36 -12.14 -2.60
N ASP A 153 -12.88 -13.31 -3.02
CA ASP A 153 -13.58 -14.59 -2.78
C ASP A 153 -13.74 -14.93 -1.29
N HIS A 154 -12.91 -14.35 -0.41
CA HIS A 154 -12.77 -14.73 0.99
C HIS A 154 -13.24 -13.62 1.94
N PHE A 155 -12.99 -12.34 1.62
CA PHE A 155 -13.26 -11.21 2.50
C PHE A 155 -13.88 -10.01 1.78
N ASP A 156 -14.78 -9.34 2.49
CA ASP A 156 -15.10 -7.93 2.29
C ASP A 156 -14.14 -7.10 3.17
N THR A 157 -13.49 -6.09 2.58
CA THR A 157 -12.55 -5.19 3.23
C THR A 157 -13.07 -3.76 3.15
N ILE A 158 -13.13 -3.07 4.28
CA ILE A 158 -13.50 -1.65 4.35
C ILE A 158 -12.33 -0.86 4.92
N HIS A 159 -11.92 0.16 4.18
CA HIS A 159 -10.91 1.11 4.64
C HIS A 159 -11.57 2.38 5.14
N VAL A 160 -11.25 2.76 6.36
CA VAL A 160 -11.80 3.93 7.06
C VAL A 160 -10.69 4.93 7.30
N ARG A 161 -10.91 6.18 6.90
CA ARG A 161 -10.07 7.30 7.33
C ARG A 161 -10.65 7.83 8.63
N ILE A 162 -9.81 7.91 9.67
CA ILE A 162 -10.17 8.34 11.02
C ILE A 162 -9.34 9.58 11.37
N PRO A 163 -9.88 10.80 11.19
CA PRO A 163 -9.26 12.01 11.69
C PRO A 163 -9.51 12.12 13.18
N ALA A 164 -8.45 12.29 13.96
CA ALA A 164 -8.55 12.35 15.42
C ALA A 164 -7.68 13.47 15.99
N SER A 165 -7.90 13.77 17.27
CA SER A 165 -6.94 14.52 18.08
C SER A 165 -6.81 13.90 19.46
N ALA A 166 -5.61 13.96 20.02
CA ALA A 166 -5.32 13.47 21.37
C ALA A 166 -4.17 14.28 21.98
N VAL A 167 -4.09 14.27 23.30
CA VAL A 167 -2.93 14.73 24.07
C VAL A 167 -1.99 13.54 24.25
N ASP A 168 -0.83 13.59 23.59
CA ASP A 168 0.17 12.50 23.57
C ASP A 168 1.44 12.92 24.32
N TYR A 169 1.72 12.22 25.42
CA TYR A 169 2.95 12.41 26.17
C TYR A 169 3.44 11.15 26.87
N ASN A 170 4.75 11.09 27.11
CA ASN A 170 5.36 9.98 27.83
C ASN A 170 5.54 10.35 29.31
N VAL A 171 5.25 9.39 30.19
CA VAL A 171 5.54 9.45 31.62
C VAL A 171 6.55 8.40 32.01
N ASP A 172 7.40 8.70 33.00
CA ASP A 172 8.24 7.70 33.65
C ASP A 172 7.36 6.65 34.33
N ALA A 173 7.63 5.38 34.05
CA ALA A 173 6.77 4.27 34.46
C ALA A 173 6.68 4.11 35.99
N LYS A 174 7.68 4.58 36.75
CA LYS A 174 7.73 4.44 38.22
C LYS A 174 7.13 5.63 38.94
N THR A 175 7.44 6.83 38.47
CA THR A 175 7.11 8.09 39.15
C THR A 175 5.87 8.76 38.61
N GLY A 176 5.40 8.36 37.41
CA GLY A 176 4.28 9.01 36.71
C GLY A 176 4.60 10.44 36.23
N ARG A 177 5.84 10.91 36.38
CA ARG A 177 6.24 12.25 35.96
C ARG A 177 6.44 12.28 34.45
N ARG A 178 5.95 13.34 33.79
CA ARG A 178 6.14 13.55 32.36
C ARG A 178 7.64 13.61 32.00
N VAL A 179 8.05 12.82 31.01
CA VAL A 179 9.44 12.78 30.49
C VAL A 179 9.58 13.38 29.11
N SER A 180 8.55 13.31 28.25
CA SER A 180 8.54 13.93 26.91
C SER A 180 7.11 14.08 26.39
N GLY A 181 6.96 14.69 25.21
CA GLY A 181 5.66 14.96 24.58
C GLY A 181 5.00 16.26 25.06
N SER A 182 3.78 16.48 24.61
CA SER A 182 3.03 17.73 24.80
C SER A 182 1.75 17.47 25.58
N LYS A 183 1.35 18.43 26.43
CA LYS A 183 0.01 18.41 27.06
C LYS A 183 -1.04 19.17 26.22
N THR A 184 -0.69 19.52 25.00
CA THR A 184 -1.59 20.15 24.03
C THR A 184 -2.08 19.09 23.07
N ALA A 185 -3.39 19.10 22.79
CA ALA A 185 -3.97 18.17 21.83
C ALA A 185 -3.39 18.40 20.42
N GLU A 186 -2.91 17.33 19.79
CA GLU A 186 -2.42 17.33 18.42
C GLU A 186 -3.41 16.60 17.52
N SER A 187 -3.58 17.08 16.28
CA SER A 187 -4.46 16.44 15.31
C SER A 187 -3.67 15.51 14.40
N PHE A 188 -4.21 14.33 14.16
CA PHE A 188 -3.62 13.32 13.27
C PHE A 188 -4.70 12.59 12.48
N THR A 189 -4.29 11.74 11.56
CA THR A 189 -5.22 10.93 10.75
C THR A 189 -4.61 9.57 10.52
N GLU A 190 -5.41 8.54 10.79
CA GLU A 190 -5.07 7.14 10.52
C GLU A 190 -6.05 6.55 9.50
N TYR A 191 -5.60 5.48 8.85
CA TYR A 191 -6.39 4.68 7.95
C TYR A 191 -6.42 3.25 8.47
N TRP A 192 -7.62 2.74 8.69
CA TRP A 192 -7.87 1.46 9.33
C TRP A 192 -8.55 0.52 8.34
N SER A 193 -8.02 -0.70 8.19
CA SER A 193 -8.58 -1.73 7.31
C SER A 193 -9.29 -2.80 8.13
N PHE A 194 -10.60 -2.91 7.91
CA PHE A 194 -11.44 -3.93 8.54
C PHE A 194 -11.80 -5.01 7.54
N HIS A 195 -11.66 -6.27 7.93
CA HIS A 195 -12.03 -7.42 7.13
C HIS A 195 -13.18 -8.19 7.77
N ARG A 196 -14.12 -8.65 6.95
CA ARG A 196 -15.17 -9.59 7.34
C ARG A 196 -15.32 -10.61 6.23
N ARG A 197 -15.63 -11.86 6.58
CA ARG A 197 -15.74 -12.94 5.60
C ARG A 197 -16.77 -12.60 4.53
N HIS A 198 -16.44 -12.88 3.29
CA HIS A 198 -17.29 -12.60 2.15
C HIS A 198 -18.67 -13.28 2.34
N GLY A 199 -19.74 -12.49 2.18
CA GLY A 199 -21.10 -12.97 2.31
C GLY A 199 -21.66 -13.05 3.74
N ALA A 200 -20.83 -12.80 4.77
CA ALA A 200 -21.31 -12.64 6.14
C ALA A 200 -22.32 -11.48 6.24
N LYS A 201 -23.33 -11.63 7.11
CA LYS A 201 -24.42 -10.67 7.26
C LYS A 201 -24.29 -9.88 8.55
N THR A 202 -24.69 -8.62 8.51
CA THR A 202 -24.83 -7.78 9.70
C THR A 202 -26.01 -8.29 10.52
N VAL A 203 -25.74 -8.49 11.81
CA VAL A 203 -26.70 -8.95 12.81
C VAL A 203 -26.95 -7.83 13.82
N ALA A 204 -28.21 -7.59 14.19
CA ALA A 204 -28.61 -6.54 15.12
C ALA A 204 -28.35 -6.97 16.58
N ARG A 205 -27.09 -7.23 16.94
CA ARG A 205 -26.65 -7.60 18.29
C ARG A 205 -25.21 -7.14 18.54
N PRO A 206 -24.79 -6.99 19.80
CA PRO A 206 -23.41 -6.65 20.14
C PRO A 206 -22.42 -7.68 19.59
N GLY A 207 -21.30 -7.20 19.06
CA GLY A 207 -20.22 -8.02 18.51
C GLY A 207 -18.91 -7.86 19.29
N SER A 208 -17.80 -8.21 18.65
CA SER A 208 -16.48 -8.27 19.29
C SER A 208 -16.00 -6.90 19.75
N ILE A 209 -16.27 -5.85 18.96
CA ILE A 209 -15.97 -4.45 19.31
C ILE A 209 -16.76 -4.02 20.55
N GLU A 210 -17.98 -4.49 20.74
CA GLU A 210 -18.81 -4.19 21.91
C GLU A 210 -18.49 -5.11 23.12
N GLY A 211 -17.51 -6.01 23.01
CA GLY A 211 -17.11 -6.92 24.08
C GLY A 211 -17.95 -8.20 24.19
N ASN A 212 -18.65 -8.59 23.12
CA ASN A 212 -19.49 -9.78 23.08
C ASN A 212 -19.07 -10.72 21.95
N CYS A 213 -19.37 -12.01 22.09
CA CYS A 213 -19.11 -12.97 21.04
C CYS A 213 -20.03 -12.68 19.85
N PRO A 214 -19.49 -12.41 18.65
CA PRO A 214 -20.33 -12.12 17.49
C PRO A 214 -21.13 -13.33 16.98
N ASN A 215 -20.83 -14.55 17.45
CA ASN A 215 -21.57 -15.77 17.11
C ASN A 215 -22.72 -16.08 18.09
N CYS A 216 -22.52 -15.96 19.41
CA CYS A 216 -23.51 -16.35 20.42
C CYS A 216 -23.99 -15.21 21.34
N ALA A 217 -23.44 -14.00 21.19
CA ALA A 217 -23.69 -12.82 22.04
C ALA A 217 -23.28 -12.96 23.52
N ALA A 218 -22.59 -14.03 23.91
CA ALA A 218 -22.06 -14.15 25.26
C ALA A 218 -21.00 -13.05 25.52
N PRO A 219 -20.98 -12.43 26.71
CA PRO A 219 -19.92 -11.50 27.09
C PRO A 219 -18.55 -12.18 26.97
N LEU A 220 -17.61 -11.50 26.32
CA LEU A 220 -16.23 -11.98 26.24
C LEU A 220 -15.51 -11.59 27.52
N LYS A 221 -15.04 -12.59 28.27
CA LYS A 221 -14.14 -12.35 29.40
C LYS A 221 -12.79 -11.89 28.84
N MET A 222 -12.18 -10.90 29.49
CA MET A 222 -10.96 -10.21 29.06
C MET A 222 -9.68 -11.06 29.27
N ALA A 223 -9.73 -12.37 29.03
CA ALA A 223 -8.54 -13.21 28.97
C ALA A 223 -8.08 -13.31 27.51
N ASP A 224 -6.78 -13.57 27.30
CA ASP A 224 -6.02 -13.51 26.04
C ASP A 224 -6.42 -14.56 24.98
N ASN A 225 -7.68 -15.01 24.97
CA ASN A 225 -8.18 -16.08 24.13
C ASN A 225 -9.11 -15.53 23.05
N THR A 226 -8.78 -15.80 21.79
CA THR A 226 -9.66 -15.54 20.64
C THR A 226 -10.79 -16.56 20.54
N LYS A 227 -10.89 -17.53 21.44
CA LYS A 227 -12.00 -18.50 21.50
C LYS A 227 -13.06 -18.07 22.52
N CYS A 228 -14.31 -18.06 22.09
CA CYS A 228 -15.44 -17.83 22.99
C CYS A 228 -15.63 -19.03 23.93
N GLU A 229 -15.61 -18.82 25.25
CA GLU A 229 -15.82 -19.88 26.25
C GLU A 229 -17.21 -20.54 26.16
N SER A 230 -18.22 -19.81 25.67
CA SER A 230 -19.61 -20.30 25.63
C SER A 230 -19.93 -21.14 24.40
N CYS A 231 -19.37 -20.78 23.23
CA CYS A 231 -19.70 -21.46 21.97
C CYS A 231 -18.49 -21.97 21.17
N GLY A 232 -17.27 -21.72 21.63
CA GLY A 232 -16.04 -22.20 20.99
C GLY A 232 -15.60 -21.45 19.72
N SER A 233 -16.38 -20.48 19.22
CA SER A 233 -16.04 -19.75 18.00
C SER A 233 -14.76 -18.92 18.16
N THR A 234 -13.94 -18.86 17.12
CA THR A 234 -12.87 -17.86 17.00
C THR A 234 -13.51 -16.48 16.76
N VAL A 235 -13.36 -15.54 17.70
CA VAL A 235 -14.06 -14.24 17.67
C VAL A 235 -13.47 -13.27 16.66
N ASN A 236 -12.18 -13.36 16.37
CA ASN A 236 -11.46 -12.51 15.43
C ASN A 236 -11.23 -13.20 14.06
N SER A 237 -12.04 -14.20 13.68
CA SER A 237 -11.88 -14.90 12.39
C SER A 237 -12.44 -14.14 11.18
N GLY A 238 -13.23 -13.09 11.42
CA GLY A 238 -13.98 -12.40 10.37
C GLY A 238 -15.28 -13.10 9.98
N GLU A 239 -15.55 -14.32 10.45
CA GLU A 239 -16.74 -15.10 10.05
C GLU A 239 -18.06 -14.48 10.54
N HIS A 240 -18.01 -13.80 11.68
CA HIS A 240 -19.21 -13.29 12.36
C HIS A 240 -19.20 -11.77 12.56
N ASP A 241 -18.04 -11.11 12.45
CA ASP A 241 -17.90 -9.67 12.64
C ASP A 241 -16.66 -9.12 11.94
N TRP A 242 -16.50 -7.81 11.94
CA TRP A 242 -15.34 -7.11 11.40
C TRP A 242 -14.11 -7.28 12.30
N VAL A 243 -12.96 -7.51 11.65
CA VAL A 243 -11.64 -7.65 12.29
C VAL A 243 -10.75 -6.54 11.75
N LEU A 244 -10.14 -5.76 12.64
CA LEU A 244 -9.12 -4.78 12.29
C LEU A 244 -7.79 -5.51 12.03
N ALA A 245 -7.27 -5.42 10.81
CA ALA A 245 -5.99 -6.06 10.46
C ALA A 245 -4.89 -5.08 10.02
N GLU A 246 -5.23 -3.83 9.68
CA GLU A 246 -4.22 -2.83 9.30
C GLU A 246 -4.51 -1.47 9.92
N ILE A 247 -3.44 -0.80 10.36
CA ILE A 247 -3.45 0.59 10.84
C ILE A 247 -2.28 1.32 10.18
N THR A 248 -2.58 2.26 9.29
CA THR A 248 -1.59 2.99 8.52
C THR A 248 -1.72 4.50 8.75
N GLN A 249 -0.60 5.19 8.89
CA GLN A 249 -0.60 6.65 9.02
C GLN A 249 -0.97 7.32 7.69
N ALA A 250 -1.55 8.52 7.74
CA ALA A 250 -1.98 9.22 6.52
C ALA A 250 -0.88 9.44 5.47
N GLN A 251 0.37 9.58 5.89
CA GLN A 251 1.50 9.71 4.99
C GLN A 251 1.83 8.40 4.23
N GLU A 252 1.64 7.25 4.88
CA GLU A 252 1.94 5.92 4.34
C GLU A 252 0.75 5.34 3.56
N TRP A 253 -0.47 5.81 3.83
CA TRP A 253 -1.68 5.27 3.20
C TRP A 253 -1.69 5.43 1.68
N ARG A 254 -2.07 4.35 0.98
CA ARG A 254 -2.31 4.31 -0.46
C ARG A 254 -3.60 3.55 -0.70
N LEU A 255 -4.35 3.96 -1.72
CA LEU A 255 -5.54 3.25 -2.16
C LEU A 255 -5.09 1.90 -2.76
N PRO A 256 -5.61 0.75 -2.28
CA PRO A 256 -5.29 -0.54 -2.90
C PRO A 256 -5.72 -0.60 -4.38
N ASP A 257 -4.89 -1.19 -5.23
CA ASP A 257 -5.22 -1.35 -6.65
C ASP A 257 -6.22 -2.47 -6.84
N ALA A 258 -7.46 -2.12 -7.23
CA ALA A 258 -8.55 -3.07 -7.39
C ALA A 258 -8.27 -4.17 -8.45
N ASP A 259 -7.39 -3.88 -9.42
CA ASP A 259 -7.07 -4.78 -10.54
C ASP A 259 -5.74 -5.54 -10.34
N ARG A 260 -5.13 -5.48 -9.14
CA ARG A 260 -3.84 -6.13 -8.87
C ARG A 260 -3.95 -7.64 -9.05
N ARG A 261 -3.19 -8.18 -10.02
CA ARG A 261 -3.03 -9.62 -10.21
C ARG A 261 -1.78 -10.10 -9.48
N VAL A 262 -1.94 -11.08 -8.60
CA VAL A 262 -0.82 -11.78 -7.94
C VAL A 262 -0.45 -13.00 -8.80
N PRO A 263 0.74 -13.04 -9.41
CA PRO A 263 1.18 -14.19 -10.19
C PRO A 263 1.13 -15.49 -9.38
N GLY A 264 0.68 -16.57 -10.01
CA GLY A 264 0.56 -17.89 -9.39
C GLY A 264 -0.57 -18.07 -8.38
N LEU A 265 -1.18 -16.99 -7.88
CA LEU A 265 -2.27 -17.05 -6.91
C LEU A 265 -3.46 -17.88 -7.41
N ALA A 266 -3.89 -17.66 -8.66
CA ALA A 266 -4.99 -18.42 -9.25
C ALA A 266 -4.70 -19.92 -9.36
N LYS A 267 -3.43 -20.30 -9.54
CA LYS A 267 -3.01 -21.71 -9.55
C LYS A 267 -3.09 -22.31 -8.16
N LEU A 268 -2.55 -21.62 -7.14
CA LEU A 268 -2.62 -22.10 -5.77
C LEU A 268 -4.06 -22.22 -5.29
N LYS A 269 -4.91 -21.20 -5.52
CA LYS A 269 -6.34 -21.21 -5.12
C LYS A 269 -7.14 -22.39 -5.70
N ARG A 270 -6.79 -22.90 -6.90
CA ARG A 270 -7.45 -24.11 -7.45
C ARG A 270 -7.17 -25.35 -6.61
N THR A 271 -5.96 -25.46 -6.07
CA THR A 271 -5.56 -26.59 -5.23
C THR A 271 -5.84 -26.35 -3.74
N ASP A 272 -5.85 -25.11 -3.29
CA ASP A 272 -6.12 -24.69 -1.91
C ASP A 272 -7.18 -23.57 -1.92
N PRO A 273 -8.47 -23.92 -2.07
CA PRO A 273 -9.55 -22.93 -2.18
C PRO A 273 -9.73 -22.06 -0.93
N ALA A 274 -9.19 -22.49 0.21
CA ALA A 274 -9.23 -21.73 1.46
C ALA A 274 -8.07 -20.72 1.58
N PHE A 275 -7.11 -20.72 0.65
CA PHE A 275 -6.00 -19.76 0.65
C PHE A 275 -6.53 -18.33 0.46
N SER A 276 -6.23 -17.47 1.45
CA SER A 276 -6.52 -16.03 1.42
C SER A 276 -5.23 -15.23 1.54
N VAL A 277 -5.12 -14.15 0.76
CA VAL A 277 -3.96 -13.24 0.79
C VAL A 277 -3.81 -12.59 2.18
N GLN A 278 -4.93 -12.26 2.81
CA GLN A 278 -5.02 -11.64 4.14
C GLN A 278 -4.34 -12.49 5.22
N HIS A 279 -4.44 -13.82 5.12
CA HIS A 279 -3.77 -14.72 6.07
C HIS A 279 -2.24 -14.61 5.96
N VAL A 280 -1.72 -14.60 4.73
CA VAL A 280 -0.27 -14.50 4.50
C VAL A 280 0.25 -13.11 4.89
N GLU A 281 -0.53 -12.06 4.66
CA GLU A 281 -0.17 -10.68 5.04
C GLU A 281 -0.15 -10.51 6.57
N ASP A 282 -1.15 -11.06 7.28
CA ASP A 282 -1.17 -11.07 8.75
C ASP A 282 -0.03 -11.93 9.32
N ARG A 283 0.24 -13.10 8.73
CA ARG A 283 1.35 -13.99 9.11
C ARG A 283 2.72 -13.34 8.90
N ALA A 284 2.92 -12.63 7.79
CA ALA A 284 4.14 -11.86 7.56
C ALA A 284 4.29 -10.71 8.57
N SER A 285 3.20 -10.08 8.98
CA SER A 285 3.20 -9.07 10.04
C SER A 285 3.63 -9.65 11.39
N VAL A 286 3.10 -10.81 11.77
CA VAL A 286 3.53 -11.55 12.97
C VAL A 286 5.02 -11.85 12.92
N MET A 287 5.53 -12.37 11.80
CA MET A 287 6.97 -12.66 11.63
C MET A 287 7.82 -11.41 11.75
N PHE A 288 7.40 -10.30 11.11
CA PHE A 288 8.09 -9.01 11.19
C PHE A 288 8.23 -8.54 12.64
N TYR A 289 7.14 -8.49 13.41
CA TYR A 289 7.19 -7.98 14.78
C TYR A 289 7.98 -8.91 15.70
N ARG A 290 7.92 -10.23 15.51
CA ARG A 290 8.76 -11.18 16.26
C ARG A 290 10.25 -11.03 15.95
N LEU A 291 10.62 -10.72 14.70
CA LEU A 291 12.00 -10.35 14.34
C LEU A 291 12.45 -9.04 14.98
N LYS A 292 11.58 -8.03 15.01
CA LYS A 292 11.89 -6.76 15.67
C LYS A 292 12.01 -6.91 17.18
N ALA A 293 11.21 -7.77 17.79
CA ALA A 293 11.37 -8.18 19.19
C ALA A 293 12.71 -8.87 19.42
N ALA A 294 13.07 -9.84 18.56
CA ALA A 294 14.33 -10.56 18.67
C ALA A 294 15.54 -9.63 18.59
N SER A 295 15.48 -8.64 17.68
CA SER A 295 16.49 -7.59 17.52
C SER A 295 16.57 -6.66 18.73
N PHE A 296 15.44 -6.14 19.22
CA PHE A 296 15.40 -5.19 20.33
C PHE A 296 15.86 -5.81 21.66
N PHE A 297 15.39 -7.03 21.96
CA PHE A 297 15.74 -7.75 23.19
C PHE A 297 17.03 -8.56 23.08
N ASN A 298 17.62 -8.64 21.90
CA ASN A 298 18.75 -9.51 21.59
C ASN A 298 18.48 -10.98 22.02
N ARG A 299 17.30 -11.49 21.66
CA ARG A 299 16.85 -12.84 22.01
C ARG A 299 16.21 -13.53 20.81
N THR A 300 16.79 -14.64 20.37
CA THR A 300 16.34 -15.34 19.16
C THR A 300 15.06 -16.16 19.34
N ASP A 301 14.68 -16.47 20.59
CA ASP A 301 13.48 -17.22 20.94
C ASP A 301 12.16 -16.51 20.57
N TYR A 302 12.19 -15.21 20.29
CA TYR A 302 11.04 -14.53 19.70
C TYR A 302 10.74 -15.05 18.30
N VAL A 303 11.76 -15.30 17.46
CA VAL A 303 11.56 -15.68 16.05
C VAL A 303 11.66 -17.18 15.80
N THR A 304 12.38 -17.94 16.63
CA THR A 304 12.57 -19.39 16.45
C THR A 304 11.28 -20.16 16.09
N PRO A 305 10.12 -19.93 16.74
CA PRO A 305 8.90 -20.68 16.46
C PRO A 305 8.22 -20.38 15.11
N VAL A 306 8.69 -19.36 14.37
CA VAL A 306 8.13 -18.98 13.06
C VAL A 306 9.16 -19.07 11.93
N LEU A 307 10.39 -19.50 12.23
CA LEU A 307 11.48 -19.64 11.29
C LEU A 307 11.48 -21.04 10.67
N ALA A 308 11.69 -21.14 9.37
CA ALA A 308 11.80 -22.41 8.67
C ALA A 308 12.96 -23.25 9.24
N GLU A 309 12.77 -24.56 9.35
CA GLU A 309 13.73 -25.45 10.01
C GLU A 309 15.15 -25.38 9.44
N ASN A 310 15.26 -25.17 8.12
CA ASN A 310 16.51 -25.14 7.35
C ASN A 310 16.95 -23.72 6.97
N ALA A 311 16.42 -22.68 7.65
CA ALA A 311 16.92 -21.32 7.43
C ALA A 311 18.41 -21.27 7.80
N GLY A 312 19.25 -20.74 6.90
CA GLY A 312 20.71 -20.67 7.07
C GLY A 312 21.19 -19.69 8.14
N GLY A 313 20.29 -19.19 8.98
CA GLY A 313 20.49 -18.07 9.89
C GLY A 313 19.17 -17.45 10.30
N ILE A 314 19.21 -16.31 11.01
CA ILE A 314 18.01 -15.49 11.25
C ILE A 314 18.02 -14.35 10.21
N PRO A 315 17.15 -14.41 9.19
CA PRO A 315 17.19 -13.44 8.10
C PRO A 315 17.03 -12.01 8.62
N GLY A 316 17.87 -11.11 8.11
CA GLY A 316 17.84 -9.68 8.46
C GLY A 316 18.43 -9.31 9.83
N LEU A 317 18.65 -10.26 10.76
CA LEU A 317 19.30 -9.98 12.04
C LEU A 317 20.82 -9.89 11.91
N GLU A 318 21.42 -10.77 11.10
CA GLU A 318 22.87 -10.85 10.88
C GLU A 318 23.47 -9.59 10.22
N ARG A 319 22.64 -8.80 9.55
CA ARG A 319 23.06 -7.55 8.88
C ARG A 319 23.19 -6.37 9.84
N MET A 320 22.82 -6.51 11.11
CA MET A 320 22.78 -5.41 12.08
C MET A 320 23.90 -5.55 13.14
N PRO A 321 24.63 -4.47 13.47
CA PRO A 321 25.59 -4.48 14.56
C PRO A 321 24.94 -4.89 15.89
N ALA A 322 25.70 -5.61 16.73
CA ALA A 322 25.19 -6.14 18.01
C ALA A 322 24.81 -5.07 19.04
N ASP A 323 25.29 -3.84 18.88
CA ASP A 323 24.97 -2.69 19.72
C ASP A 323 23.88 -1.78 19.11
N GLU A 324 23.32 -2.13 17.96
CA GLU A 324 22.24 -1.39 17.32
C GLU A 324 20.88 -2.09 17.50
N TYR A 325 19.80 -1.31 17.51
CA TYR A 325 18.44 -1.83 17.54
C TYR A 325 17.44 -0.91 16.82
N TRP A 326 16.30 -1.49 16.48
CA TRP A 326 15.16 -0.78 15.91
C TRP A 326 14.24 -0.26 17.01
N LYS A 327 13.90 1.02 16.92
CA LYS A 327 12.92 1.69 17.79
C LYS A 327 11.72 2.16 16.97
N ASP A 328 10.55 2.08 17.59
CA ASP A 328 9.25 2.45 17.01
C ASP A 328 8.99 1.79 15.63
N PRO A 329 9.23 0.48 15.45
CA PRO A 329 8.94 -0.17 14.17
C PRO A 329 7.42 -0.19 13.92
N ALA A 330 7.00 0.23 12.74
CA ALA A 330 5.61 0.22 12.31
C ALA A 330 5.50 -0.24 10.86
N ILE A 331 4.70 -1.28 10.60
CA ILE A 331 4.33 -1.66 9.24
C ILE A 331 3.37 -0.61 8.71
N GLY A 332 3.68 -0.07 7.53
CA GLY A 332 2.78 0.80 6.78
C GLY A 332 1.97 0.03 5.74
N LYS A 333 2.55 -1.05 5.18
CA LYS A 333 1.92 -1.87 4.14
C LYS A 333 2.52 -3.27 4.07
N VAL A 334 1.68 -4.28 3.88
CA VAL A 334 2.08 -5.66 3.56
C VAL A 334 1.34 -6.08 2.30
N GLU A 335 2.06 -6.66 1.34
CA GLU A 335 1.45 -7.12 0.09
C GLU A 335 2.08 -8.40 -0.41
N VAL A 336 1.25 -9.38 -0.79
CA VAL A 336 1.73 -10.52 -1.56
C VAL A 336 2.16 -10.07 -2.96
N LEU A 337 3.39 -10.41 -3.33
CA LEU A 337 3.96 -10.14 -4.65
C LEU A 337 3.58 -11.25 -5.64
N ASP A 338 3.85 -12.50 -5.26
CA ASP A 338 3.60 -13.69 -6.08
C ASP A 338 3.60 -14.96 -5.23
N VAL A 339 3.09 -16.03 -5.84
CA VAL A 339 2.99 -17.37 -5.27
C VAL A 339 3.61 -18.37 -6.23
N GLU A 340 4.55 -19.17 -5.74
CA GLU A 340 5.18 -20.27 -6.46
C GLU A 340 4.76 -21.60 -5.80
N GLN A 341 4.00 -22.41 -6.53
CA GLN A 341 3.62 -23.74 -6.06
C GLN A 341 4.72 -24.74 -6.41
N GLY A 342 5.27 -25.40 -5.39
CA GLY A 342 6.29 -26.44 -5.55
C GLY A 342 5.73 -27.71 -6.20
N LYS A 343 6.61 -28.63 -6.57
CA LYS A 343 6.23 -30.00 -6.93
C LYS A 343 6.09 -30.87 -5.68
N PRO A 344 5.51 -32.08 -5.77
CA PRO A 344 5.56 -33.05 -4.68
C PRO A 344 6.99 -33.29 -4.19
N GLY A 345 7.23 -33.12 -2.89
CA GLY A 345 8.57 -33.18 -2.28
C GLY A 345 9.31 -31.85 -2.23
N GLU A 346 8.79 -30.80 -2.86
CA GLU A 346 9.26 -29.41 -2.72
C GLU A 346 8.31 -28.62 -1.80
N ARG A 347 8.60 -27.34 -1.57
CA ARG A 347 7.76 -26.42 -0.78
C ARG A 347 7.05 -25.44 -1.69
N ASP A 348 5.84 -25.06 -1.31
CA ASP A 348 5.18 -23.87 -1.84
C ASP A 348 5.86 -22.63 -1.24
N ARG A 349 5.97 -21.55 -2.03
CA ARG A 349 6.65 -20.31 -1.64
C ARG A 349 5.77 -19.10 -1.95
N VAL A 350 5.76 -18.13 -1.05
CA VAL A 350 5.11 -16.83 -1.25
C VAL A 350 6.12 -15.73 -0.96
N ARG A 351 6.19 -14.75 -1.86
CA ARG A 351 6.97 -13.53 -1.64
C ARG A 351 6.04 -12.42 -1.17
N VAL A 352 6.37 -11.84 -0.03
CA VAL A 352 5.56 -10.80 0.62
C VAL A 352 6.39 -9.55 0.79
N MET A 353 5.97 -8.44 0.19
CA MET A 353 6.57 -7.14 0.42
C MET A 353 6.08 -6.59 1.75
N VAL A 354 7.01 -6.23 2.63
CA VAL A 354 6.75 -5.55 3.89
C VAL A 354 7.40 -4.18 3.84
N ARG A 355 6.57 -3.14 3.79
CA ARG A 355 6.98 -1.74 3.88
C ARG A 355 6.71 -1.22 5.27
N TRP A 356 7.73 -0.74 5.95
CA TRP A 356 7.68 -0.39 7.37
C TRP A 356 8.61 0.77 7.69
N SER A 357 8.26 1.57 8.70
CA SER A 357 9.12 2.63 9.21
C SER A 357 9.72 2.30 10.57
N GLY A 358 10.88 2.88 10.88
CA GLY A 358 11.52 2.74 12.18
C GLY A 358 12.76 3.60 12.34
N LYS A 359 13.21 3.78 13.58
CA LYS A 359 14.43 4.50 13.95
C LYS A 359 15.53 3.50 14.29
N ARG A 360 16.79 3.79 13.91
CA ARG A 360 17.94 2.96 14.27
C ARG A 360 18.75 3.66 15.34
N LEU A 361 18.95 3.00 16.48
CA LEU A 361 19.69 3.54 17.61
C LEU A 361 20.87 2.62 17.91
N SER A 362 21.98 3.19 18.39
CA SER A 362 23.11 2.45 18.97
C SER A 362 23.12 2.67 20.48
N GLY A 363 23.40 1.59 21.21
CA GLY A 363 23.37 1.52 22.66
C GLY A 363 22.45 0.41 23.17
N LYS A 364 22.08 0.48 24.44
CA LYS A 364 21.17 -0.48 25.06
C LYS A 364 19.80 0.16 25.30
N PRO A 365 18.69 -0.52 24.99
CA PRO A 365 17.36 -0.06 25.38
C PRO A 365 17.29 0.34 26.85
N GLY A 366 16.62 1.45 27.15
CA GLY A 366 16.48 2.01 28.49
C GLY A 366 17.75 2.66 29.07
N LYS A 367 18.84 2.68 28.31
CA LYS A 367 20.07 3.42 28.64
C LYS A 367 20.30 4.53 27.62
N ARG A 368 21.35 5.33 27.86
CA ARG A 368 21.80 6.35 26.92
C ARG A 368 22.09 5.70 25.57
N SER A 369 21.30 6.07 24.57
CA SER A 369 21.41 5.60 23.20
C SER A 369 21.61 6.80 22.27
N SER A 370 22.32 6.61 21.17
CA SER A 370 22.49 7.62 20.12
C SER A 370 21.67 7.24 18.90
N VAL A 371 21.11 8.25 18.22
CA VAL A 371 20.39 8.03 16.96
C VAL A 371 21.44 7.78 15.87
N VAL A 372 21.45 6.56 15.33
CA VAL A 372 22.27 6.20 14.18
C VAL A 372 21.57 6.59 12.90
N ARG A 373 20.27 6.29 12.81
CA ARG A 373 19.40 6.71 11.71
C ARG A 373 18.07 7.19 12.26
N ARG A 374 17.64 8.36 11.78
CA ARG A 374 16.30 8.89 12.06
C ARG A 374 15.24 7.98 11.46
N GLN A 375 13.98 8.27 11.77
CA GLN A 375 12.86 7.50 11.24
C GLN A 375 12.92 7.50 9.70
N ALA A 376 12.96 6.31 9.14
CA ALA A 376 13.02 6.03 7.70
C ALA A 376 12.09 4.86 7.40
N ILE A 377 11.60 4.79 6.17
CA ILE A 377 10.84 3.70 5.59
C ILE A 377 11.78 2.71 4.91
N TYR A 378 11.51 1.44 5.13
CA TYR A 378 12.23 0.30 4.59
C TYR A 378 11.25 -0.57 3.85
N THR A 379 11.71 -1.15 2.75
CA THR A 379 10.94 -2.15 2.00
C THR A 379 11.76 -3.42 1.89
N HIS A 380 11.23 -4.50 2.45
CA HIS A 380 11.85 -5.82 2.42
C HIS A 380 10.89 -6.83 1.80
N VAL A 381 11.44 -7.87 1.19
CA VAL A 381 10.67 -9.02 0.69
C VAL A 381 10.93 -10.20 1.60
N TYR A 382 9.86 -10.65 2.24
CA TYR A 382 9.82 -11.82 3.08
C TYR A 382 9.47 -13.03 2.21
N ILE A 383 10.26 -14.08 2.30
CA ILE A 383 10.05 -15.34 1.61
C ILE A 383 9.46 -16.30 2.63
N LEU A 384 8.19 -16.62 2.44
CA LEU A 384 7.46 -17.58 3.27
C LEU A 384 7.36 -18.90 2.52
N VAL A 385 7.51 -20.01 3.23
CA VAL A 385 7.41 -21.36 2.66
C VAL A 385 6.46 -22.25 3.45
N ARG A 386 5.85 -23.22 2.77
CA ARG A 386 4.96 -24.22 3.35
C ARG A 386 5.13 -25.55 2.62
N GLU A 387 4.89 -26.68 3.28
CA GLU A 387 4.93 -27.99 2.62
C GLU A 387 3.88 -28.05 1.49
N HIS A 388 4.28 -28.57 0.33
CA HIS A 388 3.40 -28.66 -0.82
C HIS A 388 2.17 -29.52 -0.51
N GLY A 389 0.98 -29.04 -0.88
CA GLY A 389 -0.27 -29.77 -0.72
C GLY A 389 -1.03 -29.50 0.58
N VAL A 390 -0.39 -28.85 1.56
CA VAL A 390 -1.06 -28.35 2.79
C VAL A 390 -2.21 -27.42 2.40
N LYS A 391 -3.33 -27.51 3.13
CA LYS A 391 -4.53 -26.68 2.91
C LYS A 391 -4.62 -25.59 3.97
N SER A 392 -5.02 -24.40 3.55
CA SER A 392 -5.25 -23.28 4.45
C SER A 392 -6.53 -23.51 5.27
N LEU A 393 -6.57 -22.97 6.49
CA LEU A 393 -7.75 -23.02 7.35
C LEU A 393 -8.44 -21.66 7.36
N ALA A 394 -9.54 -21.53 6.62
CA ALA A 394 -10.23 -20.24 6.45
C ALA A 394 -10.88 -19.68 7.73
N SER A 395 -10.93 -20.45 8.82
CA SER A 395 -11.38 -19.98 10.15
C SER A 395 -10.23 -19.39 10.98
N GLU A 396 -8.98 -19.52 10.52
CA GLU A 396 -7.75 -19.13 11.21
C GLU A 396 -6.98 -18.02 10.48
N THR A 397 -7.60 -17.35 9.48
CA THR A 397 -6.96 -16.30 8.67
C THR A 397 -6.20 -15.26 9.51
N PHE A 398 -6.80 -14.76 10.59
CA PHE A 398 -6.22 -13.75 11.46
C PHE A 398 -5.68 -14.30 12.79
N ALA A 399 -5.56 -15.63 12.91
CA ALA A 399 -4.99 -16.32 14.06
C ALA A 399 -3.52 -16.72 13.80
N SER A 400 -2.78 -15.83 13.12
CA SER A 400 -1.43 -16.10 12.60
C SER A 400 -0.34 -16.20 13.67
N SER A 401 -0.65 -16.03 14.95
CA SER A 401 0.24 -16.26 16.09
C SER A 401 -0.21 -17.46 16.95
N SER A 402 -0.99 -18.37 16.37
CA SER A 402 -1.48 -19.60 17.00
C SER A 402 -0.91 -20.85 16.32
N CYS A 403 -0.83 -21.95 17.05
CA CYS A 403 -0.38 -23.24 16.52
C CYS A 403 -1.46 -23.83 15.60
N GLY A 404 -1.14 -24.09 14.33
CA GLY A 404 -2.10 -24.69 13.38
C GLY A 404 -2.51 -26.15 13.69
N GLY A 405 -1.94 -26.78 14.73
CA GLY A 405 -2.34 -28.11 15.19
C GLY A 405 -3.43 -28.10 16.27
N CYS A 406 -3.35 -27.18 17.24
CA CYS A 406 -4.26 -27.13 18.39
C CYS A 406 -4.88 -25.75 18.68
N GLY A 407 -4.49 -24.71 17.93
CA GLY A 407 -4.93 -23.33 18.11
C GLY A 407 -4.34 -22.61 19.33
N ALA A 408 -3.41 -23.22 20.06
CA ALA A 408 -2.80 -22.58 21.23
C ALA A 408 -1.83 -21.44 20.81
N PRO A 409 -1.72 -20.36 21.60
CA PRO A 409 -0.80 -19.25 21.30
C PRO A 409 0.66 -19.72 21.15
N ILE A 410 1.37 -19.13 20.18
CA ILE A 410 2.80 -19.40 19.97
C ILE A 410 3.62 -18.57 20.97
N ALA A 411 4.07 -19.23 22.02
CA ALA A 411 4.93 -18.63 23.05
C ALA A 411 6.29 -18.15 22.50
N VAL A 412 6.95 -17.26 23.25
CA VAL A 412 8.37 -16.94 23.06
C VAL A 412 9.17 -18.11 23.61
N SER A 413 9.84 -18.87 22.73
CA SER A 413 10.50 -20.11 23.11
C SER A 413 11.61 -20.46 22.12
N LYS A 414 12.64 -21.16 22.62
CA LYS A 414 13.67 -21.79 21.77
C LYS A 414 13.18 -23.10 21.15
N GLU A 415 12.04 -23.62 21.62
CA GLU A 415 11.44 -24.83 21.09
C GLU A 415 10.89 -24.57 19.68
N LYS A 416 11.16 -25.51 18.78
CA LYS A 416 10.62 -25.51 17.40
C LYS A 416 9.24 -26.18 17.31
N ALA A 417 8.70 -26.60 18.44
CA ALA A 417 7.41 -27.28 18.57
C ALA A 417 6.48 -26.54 19.52
N CYS A 418 5.18 -26.75 19.35
CA CYS A 418 4.16 -26.23 20.23
C CYS A 418 4.29 -26.84 21.63
N GLY A 419 4.40 -26.01 22.66
CA GLY A 419 4.47 -26.46 24.05
C GLY A 419 3.20 -27.14 24.58
N PHE A 420 2.09 -27.07 23.84
CA PHE A 420 0.80 -27.68 24.23
C PHE A 420 0.55 -29.03 23.57
N CYS A 421 0.71 -29.13 22.25
CA CYS A 421 0.39 -30.35 21.49
C CYS A 421 1.60 -31.04 20.85
N GLY A 422 2.80 -30.45 20.92
CA GLY A 422 4.01 -31.00 20.31
C GLY A 422 4.11 -30.83 18.79
N THR A 423 3.11 -30.24 18.13
CA THR A 423 3.15 -29.96 16.69
C THR A 423 4.35 -29.09 16.33
N SER A 424 5.11 -29.49 15.31
CA SER A 424 6.19 -28.67 14.74
C SER A 424 5.65 -27.36 14.20
N LEU A 425 6.31 -26.26 14.54
CA LEU A 425 5.93 -24.90 14.11
C LEU A 425 6.78 -24.40 12.93
N VAL A 426 7.80 -25.16 12.56
CA VAL A 426 8.90 -24.71 11.68
C VAL A 426 9.02 -25.49 10.36
N ASP A 427 8.27 -26.58 10.22
CA ASP A 427 8.37 -27.49 9.08
C ASP A 427 7.49 -27.10 7.89
N GLY A 428 6.54 -26.18 8.11
CA GLY A 428 5.59 -25.74 7.10
C GLY A 428 4.42 -26.71 6.89
N ARG A 429 4.14 -27.66 7.80
CA ARG A 429 3.03 -28.63 7.64
C ARG A 429 1.65 -28.09 8.00
N HIS A 430 1.61 -27.04 8.81
CA HIS A 430 0.37 -26.49 9.34
C HIS A 430 0.14 -25.03 8.92
N ASP A 431 1.21 -24.28 8.69
CA ASP A 431 1.15 -22.88 8.30
C ASP A 431 2.45 -22.46 7.58
N TRP A 432 2.48 -21.26 7.02
CA TRP A 432 3.65 -20.62 6.43
C TRP A 432 4.70 -20.29 7.48
N VAL A 433 5.96 -20.59 7.14
CA VAL A 433 7.15 -20.31 7.95
C VAL A 433 8.11 -19.39 7.21
N LEU A 434 8.87 -18.59 7.94
CA LEU A 434 9.81 -17.63 7.37
C LEU A 434 11.08 -18.35 6.89
N ASP A 435 11.37 -18.27 5.60
CA ASP A 435 12.58 -18.85 4.99
C ASP A 435 13.71 -17.83 4.91
N ASP A 436 13.45 -16.65 4.33
CA ASP A 436 14.46 -15.61 4.10
C ASP A 436 13.86 -14.20 4.01
N ILE A 437 14.71 -13.17 4.14
CA ILE A 437 14.40 -11.77 3.97
C ILE A 437 15.46 -11.10 3.07
N SER A 438 14.98 -10.62 1.93
CA SER A 438 15.78 -9.86 0.99
C SER A 438 15.40 -8.37 1.03
N PRO A 439 16.34 -7.45 0.72
CA PRO A 439 15.97 -6.10 0.32
C PRO A 439 14.99 -6.16 -0.84
N PHE A 440 14.03 -5.24 -0.90
CA PHE A 440 13.20 -5.13 -2.10
C PHE A 440 14.06 -4.66 -3.26
N THR A 441 14.19 -5.52 -4.27
CA THR A 441 14.79 -5.21 -5.56
C THR A 441 13.68 -5.26 -6.61
N HIS A 442 13.77 -4.40 -7.61
CA HIS A 442 12.68 -4.19 -8.55
C HIS A 442 12.36 -5.42 -9.43
N ASP A 443 13.37 -6.21 -9.79
CA ASP A 443 13.24 -7.45 -10.56
C ASP A 443 12.29 -8.42 -9.86
N MET A 444 12.16 -8.32 -8.53
CA MET A 444 11.19 -9.10 -7.78
C MET A 444 9.75 -8.73 -8.08
N ALA A 445 9.47 -7.48 -8.40
CA ALA A 445 8.15 -7.03 -8.84
C ALA A 445 7.92 -7.25 -10.34
N PHE A 446 8.98 -7.50 -11.12
CA PHE A 446 8.90 -7.71 -12.57
C PHE A 446 9.04 -9.15 -13.04
N ARG A 447 9.44 -10.12 -12.19
CA ARG A 447 9.68 -11.51 -12.63
C ARG A 447 8.51 -12.01 -13.48
N PRO A 448 8.65 -12.06 -14.81
CA PRO A 448 7.76 -12.88 -15.61
C PRO A 448 8.05 -14.29 -15.13
N GLN A 449 7.02 -15.13 -15.09
CA GLN A 449 7.10 -16.52 -14.74
C GLN A 449 8.26 -17.20 -15.52
N GLN A 450 9.48 -17.19 -14.97
CA GLN A 450 10.63 -17.84 -15.58
C GLN A 450 10.48 -19.33 -15.30
N SER A 451 9.68 -19.91 -16.18
CA SER A 451 9.66 -21.30 -16.62
C SER A 451 10.96 -22.05 -16.33
N GLN A 452 10.87 -23.08 -15.50
CA GLN A 452 11.72 -24.27 -15.58
C GLN A 452 11.41 -25.05 -16.88
N GLN A 453 11.60 -24.44 -18.07
CA GLN A 453 11.47 -25.16 -19.35
C GLN A 453 12.79 -25.15 -20.14
N PRO A 454 13.19 -26.30 -20.70
CA PRO A 454 14.44 -26.42 -21.44
C PRO A 454 14.44 -25.64 -22.78
N PRO A 455 15.63 -25.26 -23.29
CA PRO A 455 15.78 -24.32 -24.40
C PRO A 455 15.17 -24.74 -25.75
N ALA A 456 14.92 -26.04 -25.96
CA ALA A 456 14.49 -26.57 -27.24
C ALA A 456 13.04 -26.16 -27.61
N ASP A 457 12.17 -25.99 -26.62
CA ASP A 457 10.75 -25.66 -26.85
C ASP A 457 10.51 -24.16 -27.12
N ARG A 458 11.50 -23.29 -26.79
CA ARG A 458 11.44 -21.84 -27.07
C ARG A 458 11.47 -21.50 -28.56
N ALA A 459 12.11 -22.33 -29.38
CA ALA A 459 12.27 -22.06 -30.81
C ALA A 459 11.00 -22.37 -31.63
N LEU A 460 10.11 -23.23 -31.11
CA LEU A 460 8.90 -23.65 -31.82
C LEU A 460 7.71 -22.72 -31.54
N GLN A 461 7.66 -22.05 -30.39
CA GLN A 461 6.58 -21.11 -30.04
C GLN A 461 6.76 -19.72 -30.68
N SER A 462 7.99 -19.24 -30.83
CA SER A 462 8.25 -17.91 -31.45
C SER A 462 7.90 -17.85 -32.95
N ALA A 463 7.80 -19.00 -33.61
CA ALA A 463 7.42 -19.09 -35.02
C ALA A 463 5.89 -19.19 -35.25
N ALA A 464 5.10 -19.51 -34.21
CA ALA A 464 3.66 -19.76 -34.34
C ALA A 464 2.78 -18.58 -33.91
N SER A 465 3.29 -17.63 -33.12
CA SER A 465 2.55 -16.46 -32.66
C SER A 465 2.90 -15.21 -33.47
N GLY A 466 2.48 -15.21 -34.74
CA GLY A 466 2.32 -13.99 -35.53
C GLY A 466 0.98 -13.33 -35.20
N ASN A 467 1.02 -12.10 -34.70
CA ASN A 467 -0.12 -11.23 -34.36
C ASN A 467 -1.03 -11.68 -33.20
N GLY A 468 -0.82 -11.06 -32.02
CA GLY A 468 -1.76 -11.08 -30.90
C GLY A 468 -1.10 -10.68 -29.57
N ASP A 469 -1.46 -9.51 -29.05
CA ASP A 469 -1.36 -9.08 -27.65
C ASP A 469 -0.02 -9.28 -26.89
N ALA A 470 0.96 -8.40 -27.17
CA ALA A 470 2.14 -8.21 -26.33
C ALA A 470 1.86 -7.30 -25.10
N PHE A 471 0.84 -7.63 -24.30
CA PHE A 471 0.39 -6.82 -23.15
C PHE A 471 0.26 -7.59 -21.82
N ASP A 472 1.01 -8.67 -21.61
CA ASP A 472 1.02 -9.44 -20.35
C ASP A 472 2.35 -9.34 -19.59
N ALA A 473 2.86 -8.12 -19.38
CA ALA A 473 3.89 -7.87 -18.35
C ALA A 473 3.21 -7.46 -17.03
N PRO A 474 3.55 -8.05 -15.87
CA PRO A 474 3.00 -7.66 -14.58
C PRO A 474 3.22 -6.17 -14.32
N PHE A 475 2.13 -5.47 -14.09
CA PHE A 475 2.08 -4.03 -13.86
C PHE A 475 2.62 -3.74 -12.44
N ILE A 476 3.79 -3.10 -12.29
CA ILE A 476 4.11 -2.45 -11.00
C ILE A 476 3.10 -1.33 -10.81
N SER A 477 2.28 -1.48 -9.80
CA SER A 477 1.30 -0.49 -9.44
C SER A 477 1.90 0.58 -8.51
N GLY A 478 1.57 1.84 -8.79
CA GLY A 478 1.27 2.87 -7.77
C GLY A 478 2.36 3.44 -6.84
N ASP A 479 3.60 2.96 -6.80
CA ASP A 479 4.60 3.50 -5.85
C ASP A 479 5.28 4.78 -6.39
N ALA A 480 4.63 5.92 -6.14
CA ALA A 480 5.14 7.25 -6.44
C ALA A 480 6.50 7.56 -5.78
N GLU A 481 6.78 6.97 -4.61
CA GLU A 481 8.03 7.21 -3.88
C GLU A 481 9.19 6.43 -4.50
N LEU A 482 8.97 5.16 -4.83
CA LEU A 482 9.92 4.37 -5.62
C LEU A 482 10.16 5.01 -6.99
N SER A 483 9.09 5.43 -7.66
CA SER A 483 9.17 6.15 -8.94
C SER A 483 10.00 7.42 -8.81
N LEU A 484 9.87 8.15 -7.70
CA LEU A 484 10.65 9.35 -7.44
C LEU A 484 12.11 9.00 -7.14
N ALA A 485 12.38 7.94 -6.38
CA ALA A 485 13.72 7.48 -6.07
C ALA A 485 14.47 7.05 -7.33
N VAL A 486 13.80 6.32 -8.24
CA VAL A 486 14.34 5.93 -9.56
C VAL A 486 14.67 7.14 -10.41
N LEU A 487 13.72 8.07 -10.56
CA LEU A 487 13.97 9.32 -11.28
C LEU A 487 15.13 10.10 -10.66
N SER A 488 15.21 10.16 -9.33
CA SER A 488 16.28 10.85 -8.62
C SER A 488 17.64 10.19 -8.87
N ARG A 489 17.74 8.86 -8.81
CA ARG A 489 18.96 8.08 -9.07
C ARG A 489 19.46 8.29 -10.49
N ILE A 490 18.53 8.30 -11.43
CA ILE A 490 18.84 8.49 -12.84
C ILE A 490 19.28 9.94 -13.05
N VAL A 491 18.53 10.93 -12.57
CA VAL A 491 18.92 12.34 -12.73
C VAL A 491 20.28 12.64 -12.09
N TRP A 492 20.61 12.00 -10.96
CA TRP A 492 21.87 12.20 -10.22
C TRP A 492 22.95 11.15 -10.49
N ALA A 493 22.89 10.41 -11.61
CA ALA A 493 23.88 9.35 -11.88
C ALA A 493 25.32 9.88 -12.07
N ASP A 494 25.49 11.20 -12.26
CA ASP A 494 26.78 11.91 -12.27
C ASP A 494 27.29 12.27 -10.87
N GLY A 495 26.55 11.90 -9.81
CA GLY A 495 26.97 12.05 -8.42
C GLY A 495 26.55 13.36 -7.76
N GLU A 496 25.99 14.33 -8.51
CA GLU A 496 25.53 15.61 -7.94
C GLU A 496 24.15 16.05 -8.46
N ALA A 497 23.25 16.33 -7.53
CA ALA A 497 21.96 16.93 -7.84
C ALA A 497 22.06 18.45 -8.02
N HIS A 498 21.85 18.98 -9.22
CA HIS A 498 21.74 20.43 -9.37
C HIS A 498 20.51 20.96 -8.60
N LYS A 499 20.62 22.15 -7.99
CA LYS A 499 19.52 22.80 -7.22
C LYS A 499 18.19 22.86 -7.99
N LYS A 500 18.24 22.98 -9.33
CA LYS A 500 17.06 23.02 -10.20
C LYS A 500 16.39 21.64 -10.33
N GLU A 501 17.17 20.57 -10.46
CA GLU A 501 16.67 19.19 -10.58
C GLU A 501 16.05 18.69 -9.28
N ARG A 502 16.70 18.95 -8.14
CA ARG A 502 16.11 18.63 -6.83
C ARG A 502 14.79 19.35 -6.60
N LYS A 503 14.68 20.61 -7.03
CA LYS A 503 13.42 21.39 -6.96
C LYS A 503 12.36 20.88 -7.95
N ALA A 504 12.75 20.36 -9.10
CA ALA A 504 11.85 19.70 -10.06
C ALA A 504 11.29 18.40 -9.47
N LEU A 505 12.17 17.51 -8.99
CA LEU A 505 11.81 16.24 -8.34
C LEU A 505 10.95 16.47 -7.09
N SER A 506 11.26 17.47 -6.26
CA SER A 506 10.44 17.81 -5.08
C SER A 506 9.06 18.36 -5.45
N ARG A 507 8.92 19.04 -6.59
CA ARG A 507 7.60 19.48 -7.07
C ARG A 507 6.80 18.31 -7.63
N LEU A 508 7.48 17.39 -8.30
CA LEU A 508 6.91 16.16 -8.83
C LEU A 508 6.39 15.27 -7.69
N GLY A 509 7.21 14.97 -6.69
CA GLY A 509 6.82 14.17 -5.53
C GLY A 509 5.59 14.74 -4.81
N LYS A 510 5.53 16.06 -4.59
CA LYS A 510 4.33 16.71 -4.02
C LYS A 510 3.08 16.52 -4.86
N ARG A 511 3.19 16.56 -6.19
CA ARG A 511 2.06 16.33 -7.09
C ARG A 511 1.59 14.89 -7.06
N TRP A 512 2.50 13.94 -6.87
CA TRP A 512 2.17 12.54 -6.64
C TRP A 512 1.67 12.23 -5.22
N GLY A 513 1.51 13.25 -4.37
CA GLY A 513 0.99 13.10 -3.01
C GLY A 513 2.04 12.72 -1.97
N LEU A 514 3.33 12.81 -2.28
CA LEU A 514 4.41 12.52 -1.33
C LEU A 514 4.61 13.67 -0.34
N THR A 515 4.81 13.33 0.93
CA THR A 515 5.17 14.27 1.98
C THR A 515 6.65 14.68 1.88
N GLN A 516 7.04 15.75 2.59
CA GLN A 516 8.44 16.19 2.61
C GLN A 516 9.40 15.12 3.15
N PRO A 517 9.09 14.39 4.23
CA PRO A 517 9.89 13.24 4.66
C PRO A 517 10.05 12.17 3.57
N GLN A 518 8.95 11.77 2.91
CA GLN A 518 8.98 10.75 1.86
C GLN A 518 9.83 11.14 0.65
N MET A 519 9.76 12.40 0.23
CA MET A 519 10.61 12.87 -0.86
C MET A 519 12.08 12.92 -0.44
N GLN A 520 12.37 13.36 0.79
CA GLN A 520 13.73 13.40 1.31
C GLN A 520 14.33 11.99 1.40
N GLU A 521 13.51 11.03 1.78
CA GLU A 521 13.85 9.62 1.78
C GLU A 521 14.09 9.05 0.38
N ALA A 522 13.20 9.29 -0.58
CA ALA A 522 13.40 8.90 -1.97
C ALA A 522 14.73 9.45 -2.54
N PHE A 523 15.12 10.66 -2.11
CA PHE A 523 16.40 11.27 -2.44
C PHE A 523 17.59 10.60 -1.74
N GLU A 524 17.44 10.23 -0.47
CA GLU A 524 18.49 9.51 0.28
C GLU A 524 18.71 8.11 -0.30
N SER A 525 17.65 7.37 -0.60
CA SER A 525 17.73 6.06 -1.27
C SER A 525 18.38 6.14 -2.65
N ALA A 526 18.12 7.22 -3.41
CA ALA A 526 18.80 7.49 -4.66
C ALA A 526 20.31 7.75 -4.51
N ARG A 527 20.73 8.32 -3.37
CA ARG A 527 22.12 8.70 -3.12
C ARG A 527 22.96 7.56 -2.55
N ASP A 528 22.41 6.82 -1.58
CA ASP A 528 23.16 5.86 -0.76
C ASP A 528 23.67 4.64 -1.54
N GLY A 529 23.14 4.35 -2.74
CA GLY A 529 23.60 3.26 -3.61
C GLY A 529 23.41 1.84 -3.05
N ASN A 530 23.07 1.71 -1.77
CA ASN A 530 22.79 0.47 -1.05
C ASN A 530 21.35 -0.05 -1.25
N VAL A 531 20.53 0.71 -1.97
CA VAL A 531 19.24 0.24 -2.50
C VAL A 531 19.47 0.01 -3.98
N GLU A 532 19.32 -1.23 -4.44
CA GLU A 532 19.26 -1.56 -5.87
C GLU A 532 18.01 -0.91 -6.46
N LEU A 533 18.15 0.35 -6.84
CA LEU A 533 17.12 1.09 -7.52
C LEU A 533 17.01 0.59 -8.96
N PRO A 534 15.79 0.34 -9.45
CA PRO A 534 15.58 -0.15 -10.80
C PRO A 534 16.21 0.73 -11.86
N ILE A 535 17.25 0.22 -12.50
CA ILE A 535 17.71 0.70 -13.79
C ILE A 535 17.37 -0.44 -14.76
N PRO A 536 16.34 -0.31 -15.61
CA PRO A 536 16.00 -1.37 -16.56
C PRO A 536 17.19 -1.71 -17.46
N ASP A 537 17.55 -2.99 -17.51
CA ASP A 537 18.66 -3.49 -18.31
C ASP A 537 18.22 -3.88 -19.73
N THR A 538 16.91 -4.08 -19.93
CA THR A 538 16.32 -4.41 -21.22
C THR A 538 15.43 -3.29 -21.77
N ARG A 539 15.26 -3.28 -23.10
CA ARG A 539 14.37 -2.35 -23.80
C ARG A 539 12.89 -2.59 -23.45
N GLU A 540 12.52 -3.83 -23.17
CA GLU A 540 11.16 -4.22 -22.77
C GLU A 540 10.82 -3.71 -21.37
N GLU A 541 11.70 -3.91 -20.39
CA GLU A 541 11.54 -3.33 -19.05
C GLU A 541 11.50 -1.81 -19.12
N SER A 542 12.41 -1.20 -19.88
CA SER A 542 12.44 0.26 -20.11
C SER A 542 11.10 0.79 -20.63
N ASN A 543 10.39 0.03 -21.47
CA ASN A 543 9.07 0.42 -22.00
C ASN A 543 8.00 0.41 -20.91
N VAL A 544 8.03 -0.57 -20.02
CA VAL A 544 7.10 -0.69 -18.89
C VAL A 544 7.29 0.46 -17.92
N TYR A 545 8.53 0.76 -17.51
CA TYR A 545 8.84 1.89 -16.65
C TYR A 545 8.49 3.23 -17.30
N MET A 546 8.82 3.42 -18.58
CA MET A 546 8.47 4.64 -19.30
C MET A 546 6.95 4.85 -19.28
N LYS A 547 6.17 3.79 -19.52
CA LYS A 547 4.70 3.87 -19.45
C LYS A 547 4.22 4.23 -18.05
N GLN A 548 4.76 3.60 -17.00
CA GLN A 548 4.41 3.88 -15.60
C GLN A 548 4.76 5.31 -15.20
N LEU A 549 5.97 5.77 -15.50
CA LEU A 549 6.42 7.13 -15.18
C LEU A 549 5.53 8.17 -15.87
N ILE A 550 5.15 7.93 -17.14
CA ILE A 550 4.21 8.78 -17.87
C ILE A 550 2.82 8.74 -17.20
N HIS A 551 2.32 7.56 -16.85
CA HIS A 551 1.01 7.37 -16.21
C HIS A 551 0.93 8.08 -14.85
N VAL A 552 1.90 7.85 -13.96
CA VAL A 552 1.98 8.52 -12.64
C VAL A 552 2.15 10.04 -12.82
N SER A 553 2.96 10.49 -13.79
CA SER A 553 3.10 11.91 -14.11
C SER A 553 1.81 12.56 -14.63
N LEU A 554 0.95 11.79 -15.30
CA LEU A 554 -0.33 12.24 -15.84
C LEU A 554 -1.52 11.98 -14.90
N SER A 555 -1.29 11.47 -13.68
CA SER A 555 -2.35 11.08 -12.72
C SER A 555 -3.33 12.22 -12.38
N ASP A 556 -2.88 13.47 -12.36
CA ASP A 556 -3.74 14.66 -12.16
C ASP A 556 -4.23 15.31 -13.46
N GLY A 557 -3.93 14.67 -14.60
CA GLY A 557 -4.25 15.10 -15.96
C GLY A 557 -3.33 16.16 -16.55
N ARG A 558 -2.27 16.60 -15.85
CA ARG A 558 -1.31 17.61 -16.32
C ARG A 558 0.10 17.05 -16.36
N LEU A 559 0.91 17.60 -17.27
CA LEU A 559 2.35 17.37 -17.27
C LEU A 559 3.03 18.72 -17.17
N SER A 560 3.83 18.94 -16.12
CA SER A 560 4.58 20.18 -15.95
C SER A 560 5.78 20.20 -16.90
N SER A 561 6.32 21.39 -17.20
CA SER A 561 7.55 21.51 -18.00
C SER A 561 8.73 20.77 -17.37
N ASP A 562 8.76 20.70 -16.04
CA ASP A 562 9.79 19.99 -15.28
C ASP A 562 9.63 18.47 -15.37
N GLU A 563 8.41 17.94 -15.25
CA GLU A 563 8.13 16.52 -15.47
C GLU A 563 8.44 16.07 -16.89
N GLN A 564 8.02 16.87 -17.86
CA GLN A 564 8.27 16.56 -19.25
C GLN A 564 9.78 16.50 -19.53
N ARG A 565 10.56 17.39 -18.90
CA ARG A 565 12.03 17.33 -18.95
C ARG A 565 12.56 16.05 -18.29
N LEU A 566 12.10 15.71 -17.08
CA LEU A 566 12.52 14.49 -16.38
C LEU A 566 12.23 13.22 -17.19
N LEU A 567 11.07 13.14 -17.85
CA LEU A 567 10.72 12.02 -18.74
C LEU A 567 11.61 11.96 -19.99
N TYR A 568 12.00 13.11 -20.54
CA TYR A 568 12.95 13.13 -21.65
C TYR A 568 14.36 12.73 -21.22
N ASP A 569 14.82 13.19 -20.06
CA ASP A 569 16.13 12.86 -19.51
C ASP A 569 16.20 11.36 -19.16
N TYR A 570 15.14 10.81 -18.57
CA TYR A 570 14.95 9.38 -18.37
C TYR A 570 14.98 8.62 -19.71
N GLY A 571 14.18 9.08 -20.68
CA GLY A 571 14.13 8.47 -22.01
C GLY A 571 15.47 8.44 -22.71
N GLN A 572 16.23 9.53 -22.70
CA GLN A 572 17.56 9.57 -23.33
C GLN A 572 18.50 8.54 -22.74
N ARG A 573 18.52 8.38 -21.40
CA ARG A 573 19.39 7.41 -20.72
C ARG A 573 18.97 5.96 -20.99
N MET A 574 17.71 5.72 -21.30
CA MET A 574 17.17 4.41 -21.71
C MET A 574 17.11 4.24 -23.24
N ASN A 575 17.90 5.02 -23.99
CA ASN A 575 17.97 5.00 -25.45
C ASN A 575 16.64 5.29 -26.19
N TYR A 576 15.74 6.08 -25.61
CA TYR A 576 14.58 6.64 -26.31
C TYR A 576 14.93 7.95 -27.00
N THR A 577 14.40 8.11 -28.20
CA THR A 577 14.34 9.40 -28.87
C THR A 577 13.29 10.31 -28.20
N LYS A 578 13.50 11.62 -28.28
CA LYS A 578 12.50 12.61 -27.82
C LYS A 578 11.14 12.44 -28.49
N SER A 579 11.12 11.92 -29.73
CA SER A 579 9.89 11.64 -30.47
C SER A 579 9.11 10.47 -29.84
N GLU A 580 9.78 9.36 -29.53
CA GLU A 580 9.17 8.19 -28.88
C GLU A 580 8.55 8.55 -27.53
N VAL A 581 9.27 9.31 -26.68
CA VAL A 581 8.74 9.76 -25.39
C VAL A 581 7.51 10.66 -25.58
N ARG A 582 7.55 11.58 -26.56
CA ARG A 582 6.40 12.44 -26.89
C ARG A 582 5.19 11.63 -27.36
N HIS A 583 5.41 10.61 -28.19
CA HIS A 583 4.35 9.72 -28.66
C HIS A 583 3.76 8.88 -27.52
N ALA A 584 4.59 8.38 -26.61
CA ALA A 584 4.14 7.66 -25.42
C ALA A 584 3.26 8.54 -24.51
N ILE A 585 3.69 9.78 -24.24
CA ILE A 585 2.89 10.77 -23.47
C ILE A 585 1.55 11.05 -24.17
N ALA A 586 1.58 11.28 -25.48
CA ALA A 586 0.37 11.59 -26.25
C ALA A 586 -0.60 10.42 -26.35
N ARG A 587 -0.10 9.17 -26.36
CA ARG A 587 -0.92 7.96 -26.30
C ARG A 587 -1.63 7.84 -24.95
N GLU A 588 -0.89 7.87 -23.85
CA GLU A 588 -1.43 7.76 -22.49
C GLU A 588 -2.47 8.86 -22.20
N LYS A 589 -2.16 10.11 -22.56
CA LYS A 589 -3.09 11.24 -22.37
C LYS A 589 -4.40 11.08 -23.17
N ARG A 590 -4.36 10.41 -24.33
CA ARG A 590 -5.56 10.12 -25.12
C ARG A 590 -6.40 9.03 -24.47
N GLU A 591 -5.78 7.97 -23.96
CA GLU A 591 -6.44 6.88 -23.23
C GLU A 591 -7.19 7.43 -22.00
N LEU A 592 -6.48 8.14 -21.10
CA LEU A 592 -7.07 8.78 -19.92
C LEU A 592 -8.22 9.75 -20.26
N TYR A 593 -8.11 10.48 -21.37
CA TYR A 593 -9.15 11.39 -21.82
C TYR A 593 -10.40 10.67 -22.35
N GLN A 594 -10.22 9.56 -23.07
CA GLN A 594 -11.30 8.74 -23.57
C GLN A 594 -12.07 8.08 -22.42
N GLU A 595 -11.36 7.51 -21.44
CA GLU A 595 -11.92 6.95 -20.21
C GLU A 595 -12.71 8.00 -19.43
N ALA A 596 -12.12 9.18 -19.17
CA ALA A 596 -12.78 10.27 -18.47
C ALA A 596 -14.07 10.74 -19.19
N ARG A 597 -14.07 10.79 -20.52
CA ARG A 597 -15.27 11.11 -21.31
C ARG A 597 -16.32 10.00 -21.24
N ALA A 598 -15.92 8.74 -21.27
CA ALA A 598 -16.83 7.61 -21.13
C ALA A 598 -17.55 7.65 -19.78
N LEU A 599 -16.82 7.86 -18.69
CA LEU A 599 -17.37 8.01 -17.33
C LEU A 599 -18.36 9.18 -17.22
N GLN A 600 -18.03 10.35 -17.78
CA GLN A 600 -18.94 11.50 -17.78
C GLN A 600 -20.22 11.25 -18.59
N ARG A 601 -20.12 10.51 -19.71
CA ARG A 601 -21.29 10.12 -20.52
C ARG A 601 -22.19 9.14 -19.76
N LEU A 602 -21.59 8.16 -19.08
CA LEU A 602 -22.33 7.19 -18.25
C LEU A 602 -23.10 7.90 -17.12
N ARG A 603 -22.46 8.81 -16.38
CA ARG A 603 -23.14 9.59 -15.31
C ARG A 603 -24.29 10.44 -15.83
N ARG A 604 -24.15 11.07 -17.01
CA ARG A 604 -25.23 11.85 -17.64
C ARG A 604 -26.42 10.99 -18.11
N LYS A 605 -26.16 9.74 -18.52
CA LYS A 605 -27.23 8.80 -18.86
C LYS A 605 -27.96 8.33 -17.60
N ASN A 606 -27.24 7.96 -16.56
CA ASN A 606 -27.83 7.48 -15.30
C ASN A 606 -28.61 8.58 -14.58
N GLY A 607 -28.12 9.83 -14.57
CA GLY A 607 -28.83 10.97 -13.98
C GLY A 607 -30.05 11.49 -14.76
N ARG A 608 -30.32 10.96 -15.97
CA ARG A 608 -31.56 11.21 -16.72
C ARG A 608 -32.58 10.08 -16.59
N GLY A 609 -32.19 8.94 -16.01
CA GLY A 609 -33.04 7.77 -15.83
C GLY A 609 -33.80 7.72 -14.49
N THR A 610 -33.53 8.65 -13.57
CA THR A 610 -34.20 8.77 -12.25
C THR A 610 -35.29 9.84 -12.22
N SER A 611 -35.66 10.40 -13.38
CA SER A 611 -36.71 11.41 -13.54
C SER A 611 -37.75 11.01 -14.60
N ALA A 612 -38.11 9.73 -14.65
CA ALA A 612 -39.21 9.23 -15.48
C ALA A 612 -40.13 8.35 -14.63
#